data_AF-H1LDP7-F1
#
_entry.id   AF-H1LDP7-F1
#
_cell.length_a   1.000
_cell.length_b   1.000
_cell.length_c   1.000
_cell.angle_alpha   90.00
_cell.angle_beta   90.00
_cell.angle_gamma   90.00
#
_symmetry.space_group_name_H-M   'P 1'
#
loop_
_entity.id
_entity.type
_entity.pdbx_description
1 polymer ?
#
loop_
_entity_poly.entity_id
_entity_poly.type
_entity_poly.pdbx_seq_one_letter_code
_entity_poly.pdbx_strand_id
1 'polypeptide(L)' 'MVVCPITHAAHNTLQENHFLVEVNNDKINGFINPFQFFTYDYHSRHAEFIGILDTPAFLKVKTIINDILN' A
#
# COMPACT_ATOMS: atom_id res chain seq x y z
N MET A 1 -12.58 -7.12 -1.47
CA MET A 1 -11.12 -7.28 -1.73
C MET A 1 -10.35 -6.65 -0.59
N VAL A 2 -9.20 -7.18 -0.17
CA VAL A 2 -8.33 -6.48 0.80
C VAL A 2 -7.50 -5.42 0.05
N VAL A 3 -7.43 -4.21 0.58
CA VAL A 3 -6.66 -3.10 0.01
C VAL A 3 -5.82 -2.43 1.08
N CYS A 4 -4.73 -1.78 0.66
CA CYS A 4 -3.94 -0.87 1.48
C CYS A 4 -4.02 0.55 0.89
N PRO A 5 -4.22 1.58 1.71
CA PRO A 5 -4.23 2.96 1.23
C PRO A 5 -2.82 3.41 0.83
N ILE A 6 -2.77 4.34 -0.12
CA ILE A 6 -1.57 5.12 -0.45
C ILE A 6 -1.70 6.46 0.26
N THR A 7 -0.63 6.87 0.92
CA THR A 7 -0.56 8.13 1.67
C THR A 7 0.66 8.94 1.26
N HIS A 8 0.54 10.26 1.40
CA HIS A 8 1.65 11.21 1.26
C HIS A 8 2.23 11.61 2.62
N ALA A 9 1.86 10.89 3.69
CA ALA A 9 2.44 11.08 5.01
C ALA A 9 3.94 10.77 5.00
N ALA A 10 4.73 11.83 4.85
CA ALA A 10 6.18 11.83 4.95
C ALA A 10 6.64 12.33 6.33
N HIS A 11 7.89 12.10 6.69
CA HIS A 11 8.50 12.56 7.96
C HIS A 11 7.81 11.98 9.19
N ASN A 12 7.52 10.68 9.16
CA ASN A 12 7.02 9.95 10.32
C ASN A 12 7.86 8.69 10.56
N THR A 13 7.80 8.20 11.80
CA THR A 13 8.57 7.05 12.26
C THR A 13 8.31 5.79 11.41
N LEU A 14 7.12 5.61 10.83
CA LEU A 14 6.84 4.46 9.97
C LEU A 14 7.57 4.56 8.63
N GLN A 15 7.63 5.76 8.05
CA GLN A 15 8.40 6.00 6.83
C GLN A 15 9.90 5.84 7.08
N GLU A 16 10.41 6.44 8.18
CA GLU A 16 11.83 6.38 8.57
C GLU A 16 12.31 4.95 8.83
N ASN A 17 11.46 4.10 9.41
CA ASN A 17 11.77 2.70 9.66
C ASN A 17 11.37 1.77 8.50
N HIS A 18 11.09 2.33 7.32
CA HIS A 18 10.76 1.57 6.10
C HIS A 18 9.52 0.65 6.22
N PHE A 19 8.61 0.97 7.13
CA PHE A 19 7.32 0.28 7.32
C PHE A 19 6.25 0.75 6.33
N LEU A 20 6.42 1.95 5.75
CA LEU A 20 5.66 2.38 4.57
C LEU A 20 6.42 1.97 3.30
N VAL A 21 5.70 1.45 2.30
CA VAL A 21 6.30 0.92 1.07
C VAL A 21 6.10 1.93 -0.05
N GLU A 22 7.19 2.46 -0.59
CA GLU A 22 7.13 3.44 -1.68
C GLU A 22 6.49 2.86 -2.94
N VAL A 23 5.66 3.67 -3.60
CA VAL A 23 5.09 3.32 -4.91
C VAL A 23 6.03 3.83 -5.99
N ASN A 24 6.60 2.91 -6.77
CA ASN A 24 7.39 3.25 -7.94
C ASN A 24 6.51 3.14 -9.21
N ASN A 25 5.81 4.22 -9.56
CA ASN A 25 4.94 4.26 -10.73
C ASN A 25 4.91 5.67 -11.34
N ASP A 26 4.87 5.77 -12.67
CA ASP A 26 4.89 7.06 -13.37
C ASP A 26 3.58 7.88 -13.21
N LYS A 27 2.49 7.22 -12.80
CA LYS A 27 1.16 7.84 -12.71
C LYS A 27 0.78 8.31 -11.31
N ILE A 28 1.37 7.71 -10.28
CA ILE A 28 1.04 8.00 -8.88
C ILE A 28 2.30 7.96 -8.02
N ASN A 29 2.35 8.79 -6.98
CA ASN A 29 3.43 8.81 -6.01
C ASN A 29 2.87 8.63 -4.58
N GLY A 30 3.77 8.41 -3.63
CA GLY A 30 3.46 8.23 -2.22
C GLY A 30 3.87 6.86 -1.70
N PHE A 31 3.34 6.51 -0.54
CA PHE A 31 3.69 5.28 0.16
C PHE A 31 2.43 4.47 0.47
N ILE A 32 2.47 3.18 0.16
CA ILE A 32 1.49 2.21 0.64
C ILE A 32 1.66 2.09 2.16
N ASN A 33 0.55 2.17 2.89
CA ASN A 33 0.51 1.96 4.34
C ASN A 33 -0.11 0.59 4.67
N PRO A 34 0.70 -0.46 4.91
CA PRO A 34 0.18 -1.78 5.21
C PRO A 34 -0.55 -1.87 6.56
N PHE A 35 -0.33 -0.92 7.48
CA PHE A 35 -0.96 -0.91 8.81
C PHE A 35 -2.43 -0.47 8.79
N GLN A 36 -2.89 0.07 7.66
CA GLN A 36 -4.26 0.53 7.47
C GLN A 36 -4.98 -0.29 6.40
N PHE A 37 -4.72 -1.60 6.33
CA PHE A 37 -5.42 -2.47 5.38
C PHE A 37 -6.86 -2.72 5.81
N PHE A 38 -7.77 -2.82 4.84
CA PHE A 38 -9.18 -3.10 5.09
C PHE A 38 -9.84 -3.80 3.89
N THR A 39 -11.04 -4.33 4.12
CA THR A 39 -11.88 -4.86 3.05
C THR A 39 -12.59 -3.72 2.33
N TYR A 40 -12.46 -3.68 1.01
CA TYR A 40 -13.06 -2.69 0.14
C TYR A 40 -14.00 -3.39 -0.86
N ASP A 41 -15.19 -2.81 -1.01
CA ASP A 41 -16.11 -3.15 -2.09
C ASP A 41 -15.76 -2.29 -3.31
N TYR A 42 -15.08 -2.92 -4.27
CA TYR A 42 -14.63 -2.23 -5.48
C TYR A 42 -15.73 -2.14 -6.56
N HIS A 43 -16.78 -2.98 -6.47
CA HIS A 43 -17.87 -2.97 -7.44
C HIS A 43 -18.78 -1.76 -7.27
N SER A 44 -19.08 -1.38 -6.03
CA SER A 44 -19.99 -0.25 -5.73
C SER A 44 -19.32 1.12 -5.77
N ARG A 45 -17.99 1.20 -5.95
CA ARG A 45 -17.21 2.43 -5.71
C ARG A 45 -16.34 2.88 -6.89
N HIS A 46 -16.69 2.48 -8.11
CA HIS A 46 -16.04 2.96 -9.34
C HIS A 46 -14.50 2.90 -9.31
N ALA A 47 -13.93 1.78 -8.86
CA ALA A 47 -12.48 1.61 -8.88
C ALA A 47 -11.96 1.54 -10.33
N GLU A 48 -10.95 2.34 -10.64
CA GLU A 48 -10.31 2.37 -11.95
C GLU A 48 -8.91 1.77 -11.91
N PHE A 49 -8.52 1.08 -12.98
CA PHE A 49 -7.18 0.54 -13.09
C PHE A 49 -6.19 1.64 -13.49
N ILE A 50 -5.22 1.91 -12.62
CA ILE A 50 -4.16 2.89 -12.89
C ILE A 50 -2.85 2.23 -13.34
N GLY A 51 -2.52 1.05 -12.81
CA GLY A 51 -1.26 0.37 -13.07
C GLY A 51 -1.06 -0.85 -12.18
N ILE A 52 0.10 -1.49 -12.32
CA ILE A 52 0.51 -2.66 -11.54
C ILE A 52 1.67 -2.23 -10.63
N LEU A 53 1.62 -2.66 -9.37
CA LEU A 53 2.70 -2.48 -8.41
C LEU A 53 3.86 -3.43 -8.76
N ASP A 54 5.10 -2.97 -8.66
CA ASP A 54 6.26 -3.82 -8.90
C ASP A 54 6.35 -4.98 -7.89
N THR A 55 6.95 -6.08 -8.33
CA THR A 55 7.03 -7.31 -7.53
C THR A 55 7.73 -7.09 -6.17
N PRO A 56 8.88 -6.39 -6.07
CA PRO A 56 9.51 -6.09 -4.79
C PRO A 56 8.58 -5.36 -3.80
N ALA A 57 7.90 -4.29 -4.24
CA ALA A 57 6.98 -3.54 -3.39
C ALA A 57 5.79 -4.41 -2.96
N PHE A 58 5.21 -5.20 -3.87
CA PHE A 58 4.12 -6.12 -3.55
C PHE A 58 4.53 -7.16 -2.50
N LEU A 59 5.70 -7.80 -2.67
CA LEU A 59 6.20 -8.79 -1.71
C LEU A 59 6.40 -8.17 -0.34
N LYS A 60 6.97 -6.96 -0.27
CA LYS A 60 7.19 -6.25 1.00
C LYS A 60 5.87 -5.94 1.71
N VAL A 61 4.87 -5.41 1.00
CA VAL A 61 3.53 -5.17 1.57
C VAL A 61 2.92 -6.45 2.10
N LYS A 62 2.98 -7.54 1.32
CA LYS A 62 2.42 -8.84 1.73
C LYS A 62 3.10 -9.39 2.99
N THR A 63 4.43 -9.30 3.09
CA THR A 63 5.17 -9.72 4.28
C THR A 63 4.73 -8.92 5.50
N ILE A 64 4.66 -7.59 5.42
CA ILE A 64 4.23 -6.76 6.55
C ILE A 64 2.80 -7.10 7.00
N ILE A 65 1.86 -7.32 6.05
CA ILE A 65 0.49 -7.73 6.40
C ILE A 65 0.50 -9.09 7.11
N ASN A 66 1.27 -10.06 6.61
CA ASN A 66 1.38 -11.37 7.25
C ASN A 66 1.98 -11.27 8.66
N ASP A 67 2.97 -10.39 8.86
CA ASP A 67 3.58 -10.16 10.17
C ASP A 67 2.61 -9.50 11.16
N ILE A 68 1.64 -8.72 10.67
CA ILE A 68 0.57 -8.13 11.51
C ILE A 68 -0.48 -9.19 11.91
N LEU A 69 -0.71 -10.18 11.06
CA LEU A 69 -1.74 -11.21 11.25
C LEU A 69 -1.28 -12.39 12.11
N ASN A 70 0.03 -12.58 12.28
CA ASN A 70 0.64 -13.66 13.06
C ASN A 70 1.12 -13.15 14.43
#